data_AF-A0A7V4DDH5-F1
#
_entry.id   AF-A0A7V4DDH5-F1
#
_cell.length_a   1.000
_cell.length_b   1.000
_cell.length_c   1.000
_cell.angle_alpha   90.00
_cell.angle_beta   90.00
_cell.angle_gamma   90.00
#
_symmetry.space_group_name_H-M   'P 1'
#
loop_
_entity.id
_entity.type
_entity.pdbx_description
1 polymer ?
#
loop_
_entity_poly.entity_id
_entity_poly.type
_entity_poly.pdbx_seq_one_letter_code
_entity_poly.pdbx_strand_id
1 'polypeptide(L)'
;MWRRKVLLIFWVLSLVLCAFPVWGGEIAIFPFSAIRKGMKATGKTVLLGTEVQEFSLEVIDVVQAKDITDSYFVVLVTDEKIRSLGGILAGMSGSPVYIRGKIAGALSHSFETQDHLVGVVTPIEAMLKIWKEEEVLAPLGKETSVVFCFGVGNRAWSRLRERLGETYALRKVLAFPRLFPEKSEKQAASLEPGSAIGVQLVTGDAEIVSVGTLTLRDGDRFLALGHPFLHRGKAQYFLSSVYVNFSLKGDEFPFKVGTPIEIVGVVEEDRSVGIAGRFGVFPKTTEVTIGVKEGTRRRDFHFSVVQEEDILVDFLPELLLDAIDRTIDRQSPGSVDLKFRITGENLNLEDEFFWVSEPDIATFTSNTFRRILEAFLKNPYQPVNVENIALEVEVFPEIQRGWILSCDFPRIVKRGEIAAGKATVFLYRQGIRDVSLQVAVPSDFAPGEAEIVVRGRGGNSGESREETFTADFQEYLNQKLDELRNDGVDLEILAKGSVPQKTTYTRTHVFLPFVLEGDASSKVWVN
;
A
#
# COMPACT_ATOMS: atom_id res chain seq x y z
N MET A 1 49.43 -31.24 48.35
CA MET A 1 48.10 -31.50 47.72
C MET A 1 47.07 -30.42 48.09
N TRP A 2 47.47 -29.14 48.03
CA TRP A 2 46.73 -28.02 48.63
C TRP A 2 46.57 -26.88 47.61
N ARG A 3 46.03 -27.17 46.43
CA ARG A 3 45.78 -26.17 45.36
C ARG A 3 44.56 -26.44 44.46
N ARG A 4 43.64 -27.35 44.83
CA ARG A 4 42.48 -27.70 43.98
C ARG A 4 41.09 -27.59 44.62
N LYS A 5 40.96 -27.05 45.84
CA LYS A 5 39.66 -26.92 46.52
C LYS A 5 39.15 -25.49 46.73
N VAL A 6 39.91 -24.46 46.33
CA VAL A 6 39.49 -23.04 46.50
C VAL A 6 38.84 -22.46 45.23
N LEU A 7 38.98 -23.11 44.07
CA LEU A 7 38.43 -22.62 42.81
C LEU A 7 36.97 -23.02 42.54
N LEU A 8 36.39 -23.97 43.30
CA LEU A 8 35.00 -24.41 43.08
C LEU A 8 33.97 -23.61 43.90
N ILE A 9 34.39 -22.88 44.94
CA ILE A 9 33.48 -22.07 45.77
C ILE A 9 33.25 -20.67 45.16
N PHE A 10 34.17 -20.19 44.30
CA PHE A 10 34.01 -18.92 43.60
C PHE A 10 33.08 -18.99 42.37
N TRP A 11 32.84 -20.18 41.81
CA TRP A 11 31.93 -20.37 40.67
C TRP A 11 30.46 -20.61 41.06
N VAL A 12 30.19 -21.01 42.31
CA VAL A 12 28.82 -21.19 42.81
C VAL A 12 28.30 -19.90 43.47
N LEU A 13 29.18 -19.00 43.92
CA LEU A 13 28.78 -17.68 44.45
C LEU A 13 28.61 -16.57 43.39
N SER A 14 29.11 -16.75 42.15
CA SER A 14 28.87 -15.77 41.07
C SER A 14 27.58 -16.02 40.29
N LEU A 15 26.80 -17.05 40.65
CA LEU A 15 25.56 -17.46 39.97
C LEU A 15 24.28 -17.06 40.73
N VAL A 16 24.40 -16.29 41.82
CA VAL A 16 23.26 -15.93 42.72
C VAL A 16 22.96 -14.43 42.79
N LEU A 17 23.65 -13.55 42.05
CA LEU A 17 23.45 -12.10 42.18
C LEU A 17 23.46 -11.33 40.84
N CYS A 18 22.63 -11.78 39.89
CA CYS A 18 22.04 -10.91 38.86
C CYS A 18 20.57 -11.27 38.64
N ALA A 19 19.81 -11.51 39.72
CA ALA A 19 18.37 -11.31 39.66
C ALA A 19 18.15 -9.79 39.71
N PHE A 20 18.22 -9.12 38.56
CA PHE A 20 17.62 -7.80 38.45
C PHE A 20 16.16 -7.97 38.86
N PRO A 21 15.64 -7.19 39.81
CA PRO A 21 14.22 -7.18 40.03
C PRO A 21 13.61 -6.66 38.73
N VAL A 22 12.91 -7.53 38.00
CA VAL A 22 11.93 -7.08 37.01
C VAL A 22 10.88 -6.34 37.83
N TRP A 23 11.07 -5.04 38.00
CA TRP A 23 10.02 -4.15 38.45
C TRP A 23 8.98 -4.12 37.32
N GLY A 24 8.12 -5.14 37.30
CA GLY A 24 6.78 -5.01 36.76
C GLY A 24 6.02 -4.06 37.68
N GLY A 25 6.32 -2.76 37.56
CA GLY A 25 5.57 -1.73 38.26
C GLY A 25 4.14 -1.78 37.77
N GLU A 26 3.21 -2.05 38.68
CA GLU A 26 1.77 -1.99 38.38
C GLU A 26 1.46 -0.62 37.77
N ILE A 27 0.85 -0.60 36.58
CA ILE A 27 0.53 0.64 35.87
C ILE A 27 -0.39 1.47 36.77
N ALA A 28 0.09 2.62 37.23
CA ALA A 28 -0.66 3.47 38.15
C ALA A 28 -1.77 4.22 37.41
N ILE A 29 -2.96 3.64 37.38
CA ILE A 29 -4.15 4.19 36.69
C ILE A 29 -4.91 5.16 37.61
N PHE A 30 -5.33 6.29 37.04
CA PHE A 30 -6.32 7.18 37.63
C PHE A 30 -7.71 6.76 37.13
N PRO A 31 -8.61 6.26 37.99
CA PRO A 31 -9.85 5.67 37.54
C PRO A 31 -10.77 6.70 36.88
N PHE A 32 -11.32 6.37 35.72
CA PHE A 32 -12.23 7.23 34.95
C PHE A 32 -13.42 7.72 35.80
N SER A 33 -13.97 6.83 36.64
CA SER A 33 -15.10 7.13 37.53
C SER A 33 -14.79 8.20 38.59
N ALA A 34 -13.50 8.52 38.84
CA ALA A 34 -13.06 9.56 39.76
C ALA A 34 -12.73 10.89 39.06
N ILE A 35 -12.69 10.94 37.73
CA ILE A 35 -12.40 12.16 36.98
C ILE A 35 -13.56 13.15 37.15
N ARG A 36 -13.23 14.41 37.47
CA ARG A 36 -14.20 15.49 37.64
C ARG A 36 -13.71 16.75 36.92
N LYS A 37 -14.67 17.59 36.51
CA LYS A 37 -14.42 18.94 36.02
C LYS A 37 -13.58 19.76 37.03
N GLY A 38 -12.68 20.58 36.51
CA GLY A 38 -11.75 21.43 37.27
C GLY A 38 -10.48 20.72 37.73
N MET A 39 -10.33 19.41 37.51
CA MET A 39 -9.09 18.71 37.82
C MET A 39 -7.96 19.18 36.90
N LYS A 40 -6.81 19.48 37.50
CA LYS A 40 -5.56 19.71 36.74
C LYS A 40 -4.98 18.39 36.27
N ALA A 41 -4.50 18.39 35.03
CA ALA A 41 -3.89 17.25 34.37
C ALA A 41 -2.59 17.66 33.67
N THR A 42 -1.74 16.68 33.40
CA THR A 42 -0.46 16.86 32.69
C THR A 42 -0.43 15.93 31.49
N GLY A 43 -0.21 16.47 30.30
CA GLY A 43 0.04 15.69 29.08
C GLY A 43 1.54 15.53 28.82
N LYS A 44 1.95 14.48 28.10
CA LYS A 44 3.34 14.29 27.61
C LYS A 44 3.39 14.16 26.09
N THR A 45 4.29 14.89 25.42
CA THR A 45 4.47 14.79 23.97
C THR A 45 5.85 15.30 23.54
N VAL A 46 6.29 14.98 22.33
CA VAL A 46 7.48 15.58 21.69
C VAL A 46 7.05 16.72 20.76
N LEU A 47 7.65 17.91 20.89
CA LEU A 47 7.41 19.07 20.01
C LEU A 47 8.55 19.33 19.01
N LEU A 48 9.76 18.88 19.35
CA LEU A 48 10.98 19.02 18.56
C LEU A 48 11.95 17.90 18.97
N GLY A 49 12.64 17.32 17.99
CA GLY A 49 13.60 16.25 18.23
C GLY A 49 12.93 14.96 18.68
N THR A 50 13.45 14.36 19.76
CA THR A 50 12.94 13.12 20.36
C THR A 50 12.61 13.27 21.85
N GLU A 51 12.84 14.46 22.43
CA GLU A 51 12.68 14.70 23.87
C GLU A 51 11.21 14.89 24.25
N VAL A 52 10.75 14.07 25.20
CA VAL A 52 9.39 14.14 25.75
C VAL A 52 9.28 15.34 26.68
N GLN A 53 8.25 16.15 26.47
CA GLN A 53 7.95 17.34 27.26
C GLN A 53 6.56 17.24 27.89
N GLU A 54 6.45 17.78 29.10
CA GLU A 54 5.17 17.92 29.80
C GLU A 54 4.45 19.22 29.40
N PHE A 55 3.12 19.17 29.33
CA PHE A 55 2.25 20.33 29.12
C PHE A 55 1.01 20.29 30.03
N SER A 56 0.56 21.46 30.43
CA SER A 56 -0.54 21.62 31.40
C SER A 56 -1.94 21.59 30.77
N LEU A 57 -2.84 20.85 31.40
CA LEU A 57 -4.23 20.66 30.99
C LEU A 57 -5.20 20.87 32.16
N GLU A 58 -6.46 21.17 31.86
CA GLU A 58 -7.55 21.19 32.83
C GLU A 58 -8.76 20.41 32.30
N VAL A 59 -9.34 19.54 33.11
CA VAL A 59 -10.57 18.81 32.76
C VAL A 59 -11.75 19.77 32.77
N ILE A 60 -12.42 19.95 31.64
CA ILE A 60 -13.57 20.87 31.52
C ILE A 60 -14.91 20.15 31.47
N ASP A 61 -14.93 18.87 31.09
CA ASP A 61 -16.13 18.03 31.10
C ASP A 61 -15.80 16.53 31.15
N VAL A 62 -16.78 15.70 31.52
CA VAL A 62 -16.68 14.24 31.56
C VAL A 62 -17.96 13.63 31.00
N VAL A 63 -17.83 12.83 29.94
CA VAL A 63 -18.94 12.16 29.28
C VAL A 63 -18.85 10.66 29.56
N GLN A 64 -19.75 10.18 30.40
CA GLN A 64 -19.83 8.76 30.75
C GLN A 64 -20.94 8.09 29.96
N ALA A 65 -20.56 7.09 29.17
CA ALA A 65 -21.48 6.20 28.47
C ALA A 65 -21.70 4.91 29.26
N LYS A 66 -22.53 4.01 28.72
CA LYS A 66 -22.79 2.68 29.30
C LYS A 66 -21.53 1.81 29.25
N ASP A 67 -20.82 1.82 28.12
CA ASP A 67 -19.49 1.21 28.00
C ASP A 67 -18.40 2.27 28.16
N ILE A 68 -17.27 1.86 28.76
CA ILE A 68 -16.09 2.71 28.89
C ILE A 68 -15.48 3.06 27.52
N THR A 69 -15.68 2.23 26.49
CA THR A 69 -15.18 2.48 25.12
C THR A 69 -15.85 3.67 24.44
N ASP A 70 -17.09 3.97 24.84
CA ASP A 70 -17.85 5.12 24.37
C ASP A 70 -17.73 6.35 25.30
N SER A 71 -17.03 6.19 26.43
CA SER A 71 -16.81 7.25 27.40
C SER A 71 -15.57 8.08 27.03
N TYR A 72 -15.57 9.35 27.38
CA TYR A 72 -14.43 10.25 27.20
C TYR A 72 -14.49 11.42 28.19
N PHE A 73 -13.37 12.12 28.35
CA PHE A 73 -13.38 13.39 29.07
C PHE A 73 -12.73 14.47 28.23
N VAL A 74 -13.13 15.71 28.48
CA VAL A 74 -12.72 16.87 27.69
C VAL A 74 -11.73 17.69 28.50
N VAL A 75 -10.64 18.08 27.87
CA VAL A 75 -9.58 18.90 28.48
C VAL A 75 -9.38 20.21 27.72
N LEU A 76 -9.01 21.25 28.45
CA LEU A 76 -8.54 22.51 27.92
C LEU A 76 -7.02 22.60 28.09
N VAL A 77 -6.31 22.92 27.02
CA VAL A 77 -4.89 23.25 27.04
C VAL A 77 -4.70 24.58 27.76
N THR A 78 -3.93 24.56 28.85
CA THR A 78 -3.55 25.74 29.63
C THR A 78 -2.09 26.13 29.48
N ASP A 79 -1.31 25.30 28.75
CA ASP A 79 0.12 25.50 28.53
C ASP A 79 0.40 26.54 27.43
N GLU A 80 1.11 27.62 27.77
CA GLU A 80 1.42 28.70 26.83
C GLU A 80 2.25 28.24 25.62
N LYS A 81 3.12 27.22 25.76
CA LYS A 81 3.90 26.72 24.63
C LYS A 81 2.99 26.10 23.58
N ILE A 82 2.06 25.24 24.00
CA ILE A 82 1.09 24.61 23.10
C ILE A 82 0.14 25.66 22.49
N ARG A 83 -0.33 26.62 23.29
CA ARG A 83 -1.18 27.73 22.81
C ARG A 83 -0.47 28.56 21.74
N SER A 84 0.82 28.85 21.91
CA SER A 84 1.61 29.62 20.94
C SER A 84 1.77 28.91 19.59
N LEU A 85 1.67 27.56 19.57
CA LEU A 85 1.72 26.74 18.36
C LEU A 85 0.34 26.59 17.69
N GLY A 86 -0.70 27.28 18.20
CA GLY A 86 -2.06 27.19 17.67
C GLY A 86 -2.92 26.10 18.28
N GLY A 87 -2.48 25.49 19.39
CA GLY A 87 -3.24 24.49 20.14
C GLY A 87 -2.75 23.06 19.95
N ILE A 88 -3.67 22.10 20.07
CA ILE A 88 -3.37 20.67 19.97
C ILE A 88 -3.00 20.32 18.53
N LEU A 89 -1.78 19.86 18.32
CA LEU A 89 -1.23 19.55 17.00
C LEU A 89 -1.67 18.16 16.51
N ALA A 90 -1.94 18.00 15.22
CA ALA A 90 -1.92 16.68 14.59
C ALA A 90 -0.53 16.05 14.80
N GLY A 91 -0.50 14.82 15.31
CA GLY A 91 0.70 14.18 15.86
C GLY A 91 0.88 14.27 17.37
N MET A 92 -0.02 14.96 18.10
CA MET A 92 -0.16 14.82 19.57
C MET A 92 -1.15 13.72 19.96
N SER A 93 -1.88 13.16 18.99
CA SER A 93 -2.74 12.00 19.20
C SER A 93 -1.97 10.88 19.91
N GLY A 94 -2.54 10.36 20.99
CA GLY A 94 -1.93 9.38 21.88
C GLY A 94 -1.14 9.97 23.06
N SER A 95 -1.01 11.30 23.18
CA SER A 95 -0.28 11.91 24.29
C SER A 95 -0.89 11.47 25.63
N PRO A 96 -0.14 10.78 26.52
CA PRO A 96 -0.71 10.30 27.76
C PRO A 96 -1.03 11.48 28.68
N VAL A 97 -2.22 11.43 29.26
CA VAL A 97 -2.77 12.42 30.18
C VAL A 97 -2.76 11.84 31.59
N TYR A 98 -2.10 12.55 32.50
CA TYR A 98 -1.94 12.16 33.90
C TYR A 98 -2.74 13.07 34.82
N ILE A 99 -3.38 12.49 35.84
CA ILE A 99 -4.02 13.21 36.94
C ILE A 99 -3.40 12.69 38.24
N ARG A 100 -2.83 13.59 39.04
CA ARG A 100 -2.12 13.24 40.30
C ARG A 100 -1.03 12.18 40.09
N GLY A 101 -0.27 12.30 38.99
CA GLY A 101 0.82 11.39 38.64
C GLY A 101 0.39 10.00 38.14
N LYS A 102 -0.91 9.76 37.97
CA LYS A 102 -1.47 8.49 37.49
C LYS A 102 -2.08 8.66 36.11
N ILE A 103 -1.91 7.69 35.22
CA ILE A 103 -2.40 7.78 33.83
C ILE A 103 -3.93 7.70 33.84
N ALA A 104 -4.59 8.68 33.23
CA ALA A 104 -6.04 8.78 33.12
C ALA A 104 -6.55 8.45 31.71
N GLY A 105 -5.72 8.67 30.69
CA GLY A 105 -6.11 8.42 29.29
C GLY A 105 -5.10 8.94 28.28
N ALA A 106 -5.50 8.94 27.02
CA ALA A 106 -4.73 9.47 25.90
C ALA A 106 -5.49 10.59 25.19
N LEU A 107 -4.82 11.71 24.96
CA LEU A 107 -5.34 12.79 24.13
C LEU A 107 -5.53 12.24 22.71
N SER A 108 -6.77 12.13 22.25
CA SER A 108 -7.07 11.50 20.95
C SER A 108 -7.15 12.54 19.84
N HIS A 109 -7.99 13.56 20.00
CA HIS A 109 -8.16 14.61 18.99
C HIS A 109 -8.56 15.94 19.63
N SER A 110 -8.45 17.01 18.84
CA SER A 110 -8.95 18.34 19.18
C SER A 110 -10.34 18.54 18.59
N PHE A 111 -11.20 19.31 19.27
CA PHE A 111 -12.35 19.90 18.60
C PHE A 111 -11.88 20.92 17.55
N GLU A 112 -12.62 21.04 16.45
CA GLU A 112 -12.34 22.01 15.38
C GLU A 112 -12.81 23.42 15.78
N THR A 113 -12.16 23.98 16.79
CA THR A 113 -12.29 25.39 17.19
C THR A 113 -11.19 26.22 16.56
N GLN A 114 -11.37 27.55 16.49
CA GLN A 114 -10.37 28.46 15.91
C GLN A 114 -8.98 28.36 16.58
N ASP A 115 -8.92 27.96 17.84
CA ASP A 115 -7.72 27.91 18.67
C ASP A 115 -7.23 26.48 18.98
N HIS A 116 -7.98 25.44 18.58
CA HIS A 116 -7.70 24.02 18.82
C HIS A 116 -7.26 23.70 20.26
N LEU A 117 -7.74 24.44 21.26
CA LEU A 117 -7.31 24.29 22.67
C LEU A 117 -8.10 23.23 23.43
N VAL A 118 -9.24 22.79 22.90
CA VAL A 118 -10.12 21.82 23.55
C VAL A 118 -9.88 20.45 22.94
N GLY A 119 -9.48 19.50 23.78
CA GLY A 119 -9.14 18.14 23.40
C GLY A 119 -10.07 17.10 24.00
N VAL A 120 -10.26 16.00 23.28
CA VAL A 120 -10.93 14.80 23.77
C VAL A 120 -9.88 13.81 24.25
N VAL A 121 -10.11 13.22 25.42
CA VAL A 121 -9.23 12.21 26.01
C VAL A 121 -9.98 10.90 26.10
N THR A 122 -9.40 9.86 25.47
CA THR A 122 -9.88 8.49 25.54
C THR A 122 -9.40 7.87 26.85
N PRO A 123 -10.28 7.33 27.72
CA PRO A 123 -9.90 6.79 29.01
C PRO A 123 -8.92 5.63 28.85
N ILE A 124 -7.93 5.53 29.75
CA ILE A 124 -6.91 4.48 29.65
C ILE A 124 -7.54 3.09 29.81
N GLU A 125 -8.59 2.97 30.64
CA GLU A 125 -9.33 1.72 30.81
C GLU A 125 -10.02 1.25 29.52
N ALA A 126 -10.45 2.18 28.65
CA ALA A 126 -10.98 1.84 27.34
C ALA A 126 -9.88 1.27 26.44
N MET A 127 -8.71 1.92 26.40
CA MET A 127 -7.58 1.47 25.58
C MET A 127 -7.04 0.11 26.02
N LEU A 128 -7.01 -0.16 27.33
CA LEU A 128 -6.58 -1.44 27.90
C LEU A 128 -7.47 -2.63 27.49
N LYS A 129 -8.70 -2.39 27.00
CA LYS A 129 -9.53 -3.46 26.43
C LYS A 129 -8.95 -4.04 25.13
N ILE A 130 -8.17 -3.27 24.37
CA ILE A 130 -7.52 -3.76 23.13
C ILE A 130 -6.62 -4.96 23.45
N TRP A 131 -5.85 -4.91 24.53
CA TRP A 131 -4.98 -6.02 24.96
C TRP A 131 -5.72 -7.26 25.47
N LYS A 132 -7.01 -7.13 25.80
CA LYS A 132 -7.84 -8.25 26.25
C LYS A 132 -8.56 -8.94 25.09
N GLU A 133 -8.32 -8.48 23.85
CA GLU A 133 -8.99 -8.96 22.64
C GLU A 133 -10.52 -8.88 22.73
N GLU A 134 -11.06 -8.00 23.58
CA GLU A 134 -12.49 -7.74 23.65
C GLU A 134 -12.92 -6.99 22.38
N GLU A 135 -14.00 -7.41 21.72
CA GLU A 135 -14.57 -6.67 20.58
C GLU A 135 -14.93 -5.25 21.02
N VAL A 136 -14.10 -4.28 20.63
CA VAL A 136 -14.38 -2.86 20.82
C VAL A 136 -15.31 -2.41 19.70
N LEU A 137 -16.61 -2.56 19.91
CA LEU A 137 -17.65 -2.07 19.00
C LEU A 137 -18.01 -0.63 19.41
N ALA A 138 -17.43 0.36 18.72
CA ALA A 138 -17.84 1.75 18.85
C ALA A 138 -18.21 2.33 17.47
N PRO A 139 -19.21 3.21 17.37
CA PRO A 139 -19.63 3.78 16.09
C PRO A 139 -18.50 4.55 15.40
N LEU A 140 -18.40 4.37 14.08
CA LEU A 140 -17.55 5.15 13.17
C LEU A 140 -17.99 6.62 13.19
N GLY A 141 -17.37 7.42 14.05
CA GLY A 141 -17.71 8.85 14.15
C GLY A 141 -16.59 9.74 14.70
N LYS A 142 -15.38 9.19 14.90
CA LYS A 142 -14.22 9.97 15.34
C LYS A 142 -13.27 10.10 14.16
N GLU A 143 -13.02 11.33 13.73
CA GLU A 143 -12.01 11.66 12.72
C GLU A 143 -10.70 10.92 13.00
N THR A 144 -10.10 10.35 11.94
CA THR A 144 -8.91 9.51 12.08
C THR A 144 -7.62 10.29 11.85
N SER A 145 -6.50 9.60 11.64
CA SER A 145 -5.18 10.23 11.69
C SER A 145 -4.87 11.10 10.46
N VAL A 146 -3.87 11.97 10.61
CA VAL A 146 -3.25 12.66 9.46
C VAL A 146 -2.16 11.76 8.90
N VAL A 147 -2.18 11.54 7.58
CA VAL A 147 -1.16 10.77 6.87
C VAL A 147 -0.22 11.72 6.15
N PHE A 148 1.08 11.48 6.29
CA PHE A 148 2.15 12.19 5.63
C PHE A 148 2.77 11.30 4.56
N CYS A 149 2.89 11.82 3.35
CA CYS A 149 3.60 11.17 2.25
C CYS A 149 4.87 11.97 1.93
N PHE A 150 6.03 11.32 2.04
CA PHE A 150 7.32 11.90 1.72
C PHE A 150 7.90 11.22 0.49
N GLY A 151 8.51 12.02 -0.39
CA GLY A 151 9.20 11.46 -1.55
C GLY A 151 8.27 10.86 -2.59
N VAL A 152 7.03 11.34 -2.70
CA VAL A 152 6.08 11.06 -3.80
C VAL A 152 5.83 12.35 -4.59
N GLY A 153 5.80 12.27 -5.91
CA GLY A 153 5.56 13.40 -6.80
C GLY A 153 4.11 13.88 -6.72
N ASN A 154 3.88 15.18 -6.98
CA ASN A 154 2.59 15.84 -6.78
C ASN A 154 1.40 15.14 -7.47
N ARG A 155 1.62 14.58 -8.66
CA ARG A 155 0.57 13.92 -9.44
C ARG A 155 0.14 12.60 -8.81
N ALA A 156 1.09 11.69 -8.60
CA ALA A 156 0.85 10.41 -7.90
C ALA A 156 0.25 10.64 -6.51
N TRP A 157 0.77 11.65 -5.81
CA TRP A 157 0.21 12.10 -4.55
C TRP A 157 -1.27 12.50 -4.64
N SER A 158 -1.62 13.37 -5.60
CA SER A 158 -3.00 13.86 -5.72
C SER A 158 -4.00 12.72 -5.92
N ARG A 159 -3.62 11.72 -6.73
CA ARG A 159 -4.42 10.52 -6.99
C ARG A 159 -4.50 9.62 -5.76
N LEU A 160 -3.38 9.45 -5.06
CA LEU A 160 -3.35 8.69 -3.82
C LEU A 160 -4.26 9.34 -2.75
N ARG A 161 -4.21 10.66 -2.60
CA ARG A 161 -5.06 11.40 -1.66
C ARG A 161 -6.54 11.19 -1.95
N GLU A 162 -6.94 11.27 -3.22
CA GLU A 162 -8.32 11.02 -3.66
C GLU A 162 -8.76 9.61 -3.26
N ARG A 163 -7.96 8.60 -3.61
CA ARG A 163 -8.24 7.19 -3.28
C ARG A 163 -8.33 6.94 -1.77
N LEU A 164 -7.37 7.45 -1.00
CA LEU A 164 -7.37 7.27 0.44
C LEU A 164 -8.56 7.98 1.13
N GLY A 165 -9.02 9.10 0.58
CA GLY A 165 -10.19 9.82 1.08
C GLY A 165 -11.51 9.11 0.79
N GLU A 166 -11.58 8.29 -0.26
CA GLU A 166 -12.75 7.46 -0.57
C GLU A 166 -12.79 6.18 0.28
N THR A 167 -11.62 5.55 0.49
CA THR A 167 -11.53 4.26 1.18
C THR A 167 -11.49 4.40 2.71
N TYR A 168 -10.82 5.43 3.23
CA TYR A 168 -10.53 5.56 4.67
C TYR A 168 -11.05 6.89 5.23
N ALA A 169 -11.48 6.87 6.49
CA ALA A 169 -11.98 8.06 7.20
C ALA A 169 -10.85 9.00 7.68
N LEU A 170 -9.81 9.20 6.87
CA LEU A 170 -8.63 10.04 7.19
C LEU A 170 -9.02 11.50 7.37
N ARG A 171 -8.48 12.14 8.42
CA ARG A 171 -8.69 13.58 8.61
C ARG A 171 -8.08 14.38 7.48
N LYS A 172 -6.83 14.08 7.14
CA LYS A 172 -6.13 14.69 6.03
C LYS A 172 -4.97 13.83 5.58
N VAL A 173 -4.66 13.92 4.30
CA VAL A 173 -3.42 13.40 3.74
C VAL A 173 -2.62 14.64 3.30
N LEU A 174 -1.36 14.75 3.74
CA LEU A 174 -0.42 15.80 3.35
C LEU A 174 0.81 15.19 2.66
N ALA A 175 1.30 15.83 1.59
CA ALA A 175 2.57 15.44 0.95
C ALA A 175 3.63 16.50 1.13
N PHE A 176 4.85 16.02 1.32
CA PHE A 176 6.03 16.85 1.43
C PHE A 176 7.10 16.32 0.47
N PRO A 177 7.93 17.21 -0.12
CA PRO A 177 9.14 16.76 -0.77
C PRO A 177 9.97 15.96 0.25
N ARG A 178 10.83 15.07 -0.23
CA ARG A 178 11.71 14.33 0.68
C ARG A 178 12.69 15.33 1.31
N LEU A 179 12.43 15.70 2.56
CA LEU A 179 13.15 16.74 3.29
C LEU A 179 14.29 16.15 4.13
N PHE A 180 15.25 15.41 3.56
CA PHE A 180 16.38 14.92 4.37
C PHE A 180 17.76 15.28 3.80
N PRO A 181 18.61 15.97 4.59
CA PRO A 181 20.04 15.68 4.63
C PRO A 181 20.24 14.20 5.02
N GLU A 182 21.41 13.62 4.77
CA GLU A 182 21.77 12.27 5.22
C GLU A 182 21.26 11.97 6.64
N LYS A 183 20.94 10.69 6.92
CA LYS A 183 20.69 10.17 8.28
C LYS A 183 21.86 10.54 9.20
N SER A 184 21.98 11.79 9.64
CA SER A 184 22.85 12.18 10.73
C SER A 184 22.40 11.33 11.90
N GLU A 185 23.34 10.85 12.72
CA GLU A 185 23.15 9.99 13.89
C GLU A 185 22.05 10.50 14.85
N LYS A 186 20.79 10.40 14.43
CA LYS A 186 19.61 10.67 15.22
C LYS A 186 19.44 9.40 16.04
N GLN A 187 20.06 9.40 17.21
CA GLN A 187 20.05 8.26 18.10
C GLN A 187 18.60 7.91 18.42
N ALA A 188 18.21 6.66 18.18
CA ALA A 188 16.92 6.15 18.58
C ALA A 188 16.84 6.22 20.12
N ALA A 189 16.09 7.19 20.63
CA ALA A 189 15.82 7.28 22.05
C ALA A 189 14.95 6.10 22.47
N SER A 190 15.14 5.57 23.68
CA SER A 190 14.24 4.55 24.21
C SER A 190 12.83 5.11 24.26
N LEU A 191 11.89 4.48 23.55
CA LEU A 191 10.51 4.96 23.52
C LEU A 191 9.85 4.79 24.90
N GLU A 192 9.42 5.91 25.45
CA GLU A 192 8.67 6.05 26.70
C GLU A 192 7.32 6.74 26.47
N PRO A 193 6.33 6.61 27.37
CA PRO A 193 5.07 7.35 27.28
C PRO A 193 5.28 8.85 26.99
N GLY A 194 4.70 9.33 25.89
CA GLY A 194 4.90 10.69 25.37
C GLY A 194 5.86 10.80 24.18
N SER A 195 6.61 9.74 23.86
CA SER A 195 7.52 9.72 22.71
C SER A 195 6.76 9.80 21.39
N ALA A 196 7.35 10.46 20.39
CA ALA A 196 6.81 10.47 19.03
C ALA A 196 7.04 9.12 18.35
N ILE A 197 5.98 8.60 17.74
CA ILE A 197 5.99 7.35 16.98
C ILE A 197 5.41 7.59 15.59
N GLY A 198 5.78 6.72 14.65
CA GLY A 198 5.24 6.66 13.30
C GLY A 198 4.50 5.35 13.12
N VAL A 199 3.25 5.42 12.64
CA VAL A 199 2.54 4.27 12.08
C VAL A 199 2.75 4.32 10.58
N GLN A 200 3.55 3.41 10.05
CA GLN A 200 4.03 3.43 8.67
C GLN A 200 3.38 2.34 7.82
N LEU A 201 3.03 2.70 6.59
CA LEU A 201 2.47 1.80 5.58
C LEU A 201 3.46 1.48 4.45
N VAL A 202 4.31 2.45 4.10
CA VAL A 202 5.33 2.33 3.05
C VAL A 202 6.64 2.92 3.56
N THR A 203 7.74 2.23 3.25
CA THR A 203 9.13 2.69 3.48
C THR A 203 9.95 2.51 2.20
N GLY A 204 11.14 3.14 2.10
CA GLY A 204 12.03 3.03 0.95
C GLY A 204 12.20 4.35 0.20
N ASP A 205 11.98 4.36 -1.11
CA ASP A 205 12.08 5.56 -1.95
C ASP A 205 10.96 6.59 -1.73
N ALA A 206 9.85 6.13 -1.14
CA ALA A 206 8.78 6.94 -0.59
C ALA A 206 8.46 6.47 0.84
N GLU A 207 7.97 7.38 1.67
CA GLU A 207 7.53 7.05 3.03
C GLU A 207 6.10 7.53 3.23
N ILE A 208 5.25 6.64 3.73
CA ILE A 208 3.85 6.94 4.03
C ILE A 208 3.62 6.61 5.48
N VAL A 209 3.42 7.65 6.28
CA VAL A 209 3.45 7.58 7.74
C VAL A 209 2.39 8.46 8.36
N SER A 210 1.74 7.99 9.42
CA SER A 210 1.06 8.85 10.37
C SER A 210 1.93 9.06 11.60
N VAL A 211 2.16 10.31 11.98
CA VAL A 211 2.89 10.65 13.20
C VAL A 211 1.89 10.71 14.37
N GLY A 212 2.24 10.10 15.49
CA GLY A 212 1.47 10.10 16.72
C GLY A 212 2.36 10.02 17.95
N THR A 213 1.75 9.71 19.09
CA THR A 213 2.42 9.65 20.39
C THR A 213 2.16 8.31 21.07
N LEU A 214 3.21 7.74 21.67
CA LEU A 214 3.13 6.55 22.49
C LEU A 214 2.38 6.86 23.80
N THR A 215 1.26 6.20 24.06
CA THR A 215 0.46 6.43 25.27
C THR A 215 1.01 5.65 26.46
N LEU A 216 1.20 4.35 26.29
CA LEU A 216 1.59 3.44 27.35
C LEU A 216 2.51 2.38 26.79
N ARG A 217 3.51 2.00 27.61
CA ARG A 217 4.40 0.89 27.36
C ARG A 217 4.36 -0.05 28.56
N ASP A 218 4.15 -1.33 28.31
CA ASP A 218 4.18 -2.40 29.30
C ASP A 218 5.03 -3.55 28.77
N GLY A 219 6.31 -3.56 29.17
CA GLY A 219 7.31 -4.45 28.62
C GLY A 219 7.51 -4.24 27.10
N ASP A 220 7.19 -5.26 26.33
CA ASP A 220 7.20 -5.27 24.87
C ASP A 220 5.89 -4.77 24.25
N ARG A 221 4.79 -4.68 25.01
CA ARG A 221 3.49 -4.21 24.51
C ARG A 221 3.36 -2.69 24.59
N PHE A 222 2.57 -2.12 23.69
CA PHE A 222 2.21 -0.71 23.73
C PHE A 222 0.74 -0.41 23.42
N LEU A 223 0.34 0.81 23.79
CA LEU A 223 -0.89 1.48 23.36
C LEU A 223 -0.55 2.88 22.82
N ALA A 224 -1.25 3.34 21.79
CA ALA A 224 -1.07 4.68 21.21
C ALA A 224 -2.33 5.25 20.54
N LEU A 225 -2.23 6.51 20.08
CA LEU A 225 -3.23 7.33 19.37
C LEU A 225 -4.55 7.65 20.11
N GLY A 226 -5.09 6.75 20.92
CA GLY A 226 -6.39 6.99 21.58
C GLY A 226 -7.58 7.08 20.62
N HIS A 227 -7.38 6.80 19.33
CA HIS A 227 -8.38 6.72 18.26
C HIS A 227 -7.83 5.80 17.15
N PRO A 228 -8.66 5.32 16.20
CA PRO A 228 -8.17 4.44 15.16
C PRO A 228 -7.28 5.18 14.15
N PHE A 229 -6.36 4.44 13.54
CA PHE A 229 -5.59 4.91 12.39
C PHE A 229 -6.38 4.75 11.09
N LEU A 230 -6.48 3.52 10.56
CA LEU A 230 -7.32 3.16 9.41
C LEU A 230 -8.57 2.38 9.82
N HIS A 231 -8.66 2.01 11.11
CA HIS A 231 -9.75 1.24 11.71
C HIS A 231 -9.93 -0.17 11.11
N ARG A 232 -8.82 -0.86 10.84
CA ARG A 232 -8.82 -2.18 10.19
C ARG A 232 -9.05 -3.37 11.12
N GLY A 233 -9.11 -3.13 12.43
CA GLY A 233 -9.16 -4.22 13.39
C GLY A 233 -7.79 -4.85 13.54
N LYS A 234 -7.59 -6.05 12.98
CA LYS A 234 -6.24 -6.63 12.92
C LYS A 234 -5.41 -5.88 11.87
N ALA A 235 -4.16 -5.63 12.20
CA ALA A 235 -3.24 -4.88 11.35
C ALA A 235 -1.83 -5.51 11.41
N GLN A 236 -0.99 -5.11 10.45
CA GLN A 236 0.44 -5.43 10.41
C GLN A 236 1.22 -4.19 9.94
N TYR A 237 1.04 -3.05 10.63
CA TYR A 237 1.73 -1.83 10.24
C TYR A 237 3.10 -1.72 10.87
N PHE A 238 4.02 -1.02 10.21
CA PHE A 238 5.29 -0.69 10.81
C PHE A 238 5.09 0.28 11.97
N LEU A 239 5.72 0.01 13.11
CA LEU A 239 5.91 0.99 14.17
C LEU A 239 7.33 1.53 14.10
N SER A 240 7.47 2.84 14.00
CA SER A 240 8.76 3.51 13.94
C SER A 240 8.93 4.56 15.03
N SER A 241 10.18 4.75 15.45
CA SER A 241 10.55 5.95 16.20
C SER A 241 10.57 7.17 15.27
N VAL A 242 10.20 8.34 15.79
CA VAL A 242 10.11 9.57 14.99
C VAL A 242 10.93 10.70 15.60
N TYR A 243 11.70 11.37 14.75
CA TYR A 243 12.30 12.67 15.05
C TYR A 243 11.34 13.76 14.60
N VAL A 244 10.80 14.56 15.52
CA VAL A 244 9.96 15.71 15.18
C VAL A 244 10.84 16.83 14.63
N ASN A 245 10.70 17.15 13.34
CA ASN A 245 11.50 18.19 12.68
C ASN A 245 11.07 19.58 13.14
N PHE A 246 9.76 19.82 13.17
CA PHE A 246 9.16 21.08 13.57
C PHE A 246 7.66 20.92 13.80
N SER A 247 7.07 21.92 14.46
CA SER A 247 5.64 22.06 14.71
C SER A 247 5.15 23.37 14.08
N LEU A 248 4.01 23.33 13.38
CA LEU A 248 3.43 24.48 12.69
C LEU A 248 2.00 24.72 13.15
N LYS A 249 1.59 25.99 13.13
CA LYS A 249 0.20 26.39 13.36
C LYS A 249 -0.76 25.92 12.25
N GLY A 250 -0.25 25.81 11.01
CA GLY A 250 -1.06 25.51 9.83
C GLY A 250 -2.16 26.55 9.55
N ASP A 251 -2.75 26.47 8.36
CA ASP A 251 -3.87 27.35 7.99
C ASP A 251 -5.23 26.76 8.41
N GLU A 252 -5.37 25.43 8.30
CA GLU A 252 -6.60 24.71 8.68
C GLU A 252 -6.55 24.15 10.09
N PHE A 253 -5.42 23.56 10.49
CA PHE A 253 -5.16 23.03 11.82
C PHE A 253 -3.66 22.95 12.06
N PRO A 254 -3.21 22.95 13.32
CA PRO A 254 -1.79 22.88 13.64
C PRO A 254 -1.31 21.43 13.61
N PHE A 255 -0.07 21.19 13.19
CA PHE A 255 0.47 19.85 12.98
C PHE A 255 1.98 19.76 13.19
N LYS A 256 2.46 18.56 13.49
CA LYS A 256 3.88 18.21 13.55
C LYS A 256 4.31 17.57 12.24
N VAL A 257 5.52 17.89 11.79
CA VAL A 257 6.20 17.14 10.73
C VAL A 257 7.32 16.35 11.38
N GLY A 258 7.31 15.04 11.18
CA GLY A 258 8.26 14.12 11.76
C GLY A 258 8.88 13.20 10.72
N THR A 259 10.14 12.83 10.98
CA THR A 259 10.93 11.88 10.20
C THR A 259 10.94 10.54 10.91
N PRO A 260 10.50 9.44 10.28
CA PRO A 260 10.81 8.11 10.77
C PRO A 260 12.34 7.89 10.87
N ILE A 261 12.80 7.34 11.99
CA ILE A 261 14.23 7.08 12.23
C ILE A 261 14.52 5.59 12.03
N GLU A 262 13.82 4.74 12.78
CA GLU A 262 14.03 3.31 12.86
C GLU A 262 12.69 2.59 13.06
N ILE A 263 12.51 1.46 12.38
CA ILE A 263 11.39 0.55 12.64
C ILE A 263 11.72 -0.19 13.94
N VAL A 264 10.85 -0.09 14.92
CA VAL A 264 11.06 -0.59 16.30
C VAL A 264 10.03 -1.63 16.70
N GLY A 265 9.01 -1.87 15.89
CA GLY A 265 7.96 -2.81 16.20
C GLY A 265 6.89 -2.95 15.12
N VAL A 266 5.76 -3.51 15.54
CA VAL A 266 4.57 -3.74 14.71
C VAL A 266 3.33 -3.22 15.43
N VAL A 267 2.43 -2.61 14.67
CA VAL A 267 1.05 -2.34 15.10
C VAL A 267 0.19 -3.53 14.68
N GLU A 268 -0.45 -4.17 15.65
CA GLU A 268 -1.21 -5.41 15.44
C GLU A 268 -2.73 -5.20 15.53
N GLU A 269 -3.14 -4.16 16.25
CA GLU A 269 -4.53 -3.85 16.50
C GLU A 269 -4.77 -2.37 16.23
N ASP A 270 -5.80 -2.08 15.44
CA ASP A 270 -6.26 -0.75 15.03
C ASP A 270 -7.76 -0.62 15.28
N ARG A 271 -8.11 -0.13 16.47
CA ARG A 271 -9.46 -0.15 17.05
C ARG A 271 -9.96 1.26 17.34
N SER A 272 -11.25 1.38 17.60
CA SER A 272 -11.90 2.70 17.78
C SER A 272 -11.37 3.53 18.95
N VAL A 273 -10.70 2.91 19.91
CA VAL A 273 -10.13 3.57 21.10
C VAL A 273 -8.61 3.71 21.05
N GLY A 274 -7.95 3.34 19.94
CA GLY A 274 -6.51 3.43 19.79
C GLY A 274 -5.91 2.26 19.03
N ILE A 275 -4.58 2.26 19.00
CA ILE A 275 -3.80 1.16 18.42
C ILE A 275 -3.00 0.43 19.49
N ALA A 276 -2.70 -0.84 19.25
CA ALA A 276 -1.82 -1.65 20.09
C ALA A 276 -0.88 -2.52 19.24
N GLY A 277 0.21 -2.96 19.86
CA GLY A 277 1.15 -3.87 19.21
C GLY A 277 2.34 -4.18 20.10
N ARG A 278 3.44 -4.62 19.48
CA ARG A 278 4.66 -5.04 20.18
C ARG A 278 5.94 -4.42 19.62
N PHE A 279 6.87 -4.10 20.50
CA PHE A 279 8.25 -3.74 20.17
C PHE A 279 9.08 -4.99 19.87
N GLY A 280 10.07 -4.86 18.98
CA GLY A 280 11.00 -5.93 18.62
C GLY A 280 10.40 -7.06 17.76
N VAL A 281 9.13 -6.96 17.40
CA VAL A 281 8.46 -7.80 16.40
C VAL A 281 8.18 -6.94 15.18
N PHE A 282 8.42 -7.47 13.98
CA PHE A 282 8.28 -6.72 12.73
C PHE A 282 7.13 -7.29 11.89
N PRO A 283 6.37 -6.44 11.18
CA PRO A 283 5.28 -6.91 10.32
C PRO A 283 5.83 -7.71 9.13
N LYS A 284 4.96 -8.53 8.54
CA LYS A 284 5.21 -9.05 7.20
C LYS A 284 5.06 -7.93 6.18
N THR A 285 5.94 -7.93 5.19
CA THR A 285 6.03 -6.89 4.17
C THR A 285 6.01 -7.50 2.79
N THR A 286 5.55 -6.69 1.84
CA THR A 286 5.74 -6.93 0.42
C THR A 286 6.88 -6.04 -0.04
N GLU A 287 7.97 -6.65 -0.50
CA GLU A 287 9.10 -5.93 -1.10
C GLU A 287 8.78 -5.63 -2.57
N VAL A 288 8.94 -4.37 -2.97
CA VAL A 288 8.58 -3.89 -4.30
C VAL A 288 9.77 -3.22 -4.95
N THR A 289 10.16 -3.72 -6.12
CA THR A 289 11.20 -3.13 -6.95
C THR A 289 10.62 -2.67 -8.27
N ILE A 290 10.84 -1.41 -8.64
CA ILE A 290 10.36 -0.84 -9.89
C ILE A 290 11.56 -0.30 -10.67
N GLY A 291 11.98 -1.01 -11.71
CA GLY A 291 12.95 -0.55 -12.68
C GLY A 291 12.23 0.14 -13.84
N VAL A 292 12.51 1.41 -14.08
CA VAL A 292 11.95 2.15 -15.23
C VAL A 292 13.07 2.59 -16.16
N LYS A 293 12.87 2.38 -17.46
CA LYS A 293 13.80 2.74 -18.52
C LYS A 293 13.10 3.52 -19.63
N GLU A 294 13.80 4.50 -20.18
CA GLU A 294 13.47 5.13 -21.46
C GLU A 294 14.76 5.43 -22.24
N GLY A 295 14.95 4.74 -23.37
CA GLY A 295 16.19 4.84 -24.14
C GLY A 295 17.41 4.45 -23.29
N THR A 296 18.28 5.41 -22.99
CA THR A 296 19.46 5.21 -22.13
C THR A 296 19.24 5.61 -20.67
N ARG A 297 18.12 6.29 -20.35
CA ARG A 297 17.79 6.68 -18.97
C ARG A 297 17.18 5.48 -18.26
N ARG A 298 17.74 5.11 -17.11
CA ARG A 298 17.17 4.09 -16.21
C ARG A 298 17.18 4.60 -14.78
N ARG A 299 16.12 4.31 -14.02
CA ARG A 299 16.05 4.52 -12.57
C ARG A 299 15.37 3.32 -11.93
N ASP A 300 15.86 2.93 -10.78
CA ASP A 300 15.33 1.82 -9.99
C ASP A 300 14.83 2.36 -8.66
N PHE A 301 13.66 1.90 -8.23
CA PHE A 301 12.99 2.31 -7.00
C PHE A 301 12.70 1.07 -6.14
N HIS A 302 12.82 1.23 -4.83
CA HIS A 302 12.66 0.17 -3.85
C HIS A 302 11.70 0.62 -2.75
N PHE A 303 10.74 -0.24 -2.42
CA PHE A 303 9.77 0.01 -1.37
C PHE A 303 9.53 -1.25 -0.55
N SER A 304 9.31 -1.09 0.75
CA SER A 304 8.71 -2.13 1.59
C SER A 304 7.32 -1.64 2.01
N VAL A 305 6.29 -2.37 1.60
CA VAL A 305 4.88 -2.04 1.83
C VAL A 305 4.28 -3.04 2.80
N VAL A 306 3.41 -2.58 3.71
CA VAL A 306 2.71 -3.51 4.61
C VAL A 306 1.88 -4.52 3.79
N GLN A 307 1.93 -5.79 4.19
CA GLN A 307 1.29 -6.88 3.44
C GLN A 307 -0.22 -6.93 3.71
N GLU A 308 -0.95 -5.96 3.18
CA GLU A 308 -2.41 -5.81 3.29
C GLU A 308 -3.00 -5.55 1.90
N GLU A 309 -4.00 -6.34 1.48
CA GLU A 309 -4.54 -6.31 0.12
C GLU A 309 -5.00 -4.92 -0.32
N ASP A 310 -5.80 -4.24 0.51
CA ASP A 310 -6.33 -2.91 0.19
C ASP A 310 -5.21 -1.89 0.04
N ILE A 311 -4.19 -1.98 0.89
CA ILE A 311 -3.02 -1.09 0.84
C ILE A 311 -2.22 -1.37 -0.44
N LEU A 312 -1.96 -2.64 -0.79
CA LEU A 312 -1.23 -2.94 -2.02
C LEU A 312 -1.99 -2.42 -3.26
N VAL A 313 -3.30 -2.61 -3.33
CA VAL A 313 -4.15 -2.09 -4.42
C VAL A 313 -4.18 -0.56 -4.45
N ASP A 314 -4.21 0.10 -3.29
CA ASP A 314 -4.34 1.55 -3.20
C ASP A 314 -3.02 2.29 -3.49
N PHE A 315 -1.90 1.78 -2.99
CA PHE A 315 -0.62 2.50 -3.01
C PHE A 315 0.27 2.17 -4.21
N LEU A 316 0.39 0.88 -4.59
CA LEU A 316 1.36 0.47 -5.62
C LEU A 316 1.14 1.11 -6.99
N PRO A 317 -0.09 1.30 -7.50
CA PRO A 317 -0.31 1.98 -8.77
C PRO A 317 0.24 3.41 -8.78
N GLU A 318 0.18 4.11 -7.64
CA GLU A 318 0.66 5.49 -7.54
C GLU A 318 2.17 5.56 -7.34
N LEU A 319 2.77 4.56 -6.67
CA LEU A 319 4.23 4.41 -6.64
C LEU A 319 4.80 4.11 -8.03
N LEU A 320 4.12 3.27 -8.82
CA LEU A 320 4.46 3.01 -10.22
C LEU A 320 4.33 4.28 -11.08
N LEU A 321 3.25 5.05 -10.92
CA LEU A 321 3.06 6.33 -11.60
C LEU A 321 4.21 7.29 -11.29
N ASP A 322 4.56 7.46 -10.01
CA ASP A 322 5.66 8.34 -9.58
C ASP A 322 7.01 7.87 -10.14
N ALA A 323 7.28 6.57 -10.14
CA ALA A 323 8.50 5.99 -10.71
C ALA A 323 8.63 6.28 -12.21
N ILE A 324 7.53 6.15 -12.97
CA ILE A 324 7.51 6.47 -14.40
C ILE A 324 7.73 7.96 -14.62
N ASP A 325 6.92 8.82 -13.98
CA ASP A 325 6.97 10.28 -14.12
C ASP A 325 8.40 10.81 -13.83
N ARG A 326 9.05 10.32 -12.77
CA ARG A 326 10.43 10.73 -12.40
C ARG A 326 11.49 10.29 -13.38
N THR A 327 11.24 9.24 -14.14
CA THR A 327 12.22 8.66 -15.06
C THR A 327 12.12 9.31 -16.43
N ILE A 328 10.91 9.45 -16.95
CA ILE A 328 10.68 10.03 -18.29
C ILE A 328 10.65 11.56 -18.28
N ASP A 329 10.36 12.15 -17.12
CA ASP A 329 10.32 13.61 -16.88
C ASP A 329 9.36 14.35 -17.82
N ARG A 330 8.20 13.73 -18.10
CA ARG A 330 7.13 14.32 -18.90
C ARG A 330 5.81 13.59 -18.71
N GLN A 331 4.71 14.25 -19.06
CA GLN A 331 3.37 13.66 -19.15
C GLN A 331 2.97 13.68 -20.61
N SER A 332 2.99 12.52 -21.26
CA SER A 332 2.84 12.45 -22.72
C SER A 332 2.15 11.17 -23.18
N PRO A 333 1.62 11.17 -24.41
CA PRO A 333 1.32 9.94 -25.13
C PRO A 333 2.58 9.07 -25.24
N GLY A 334 2.38 7.78 -25.52
CA GLY A 334 3.48 6.86 -25.76
C GLY A 334 3.05 5.40 -25.71
N SER A 335 4.05 4.53 -25.63
CA SER A 335 3.87 3.10 -25.44
C SER A 335 4.70 2.61 -24.25
N VAL A 336 4.34 1.47 -23.70
CA VAL A 336 5.05 0.85 -22.58
C VAL A 336 5.12 -0.66 -22.78
N ASP A 337 6.29 -1.22 -22.50
CA ASP A 337 6.48 -2.65 -22.22
C ASP A 337 6.61 -2.77 -20.69
N LEU A 338 5.67 -3.46 -20.06
CA LEU A 338 5.68 -3.74 -18.64
C LEU A 338 5.81 -5.25 -18.42
N LYS A 339 6.94 -5.64 -17.85
CA LYS A 339 7.19 -6.98 -17.33
C LYS A 339 7.03 -6.95 -15.83
N PHE A 340 6.34 -7.93 -15.27
CA PHE A 340 6.26 -8.08 -13.83
C PHE A 340 6.48 -9.52 -13.37
N ARG A 341 6.99 -9.65 -12.15
CA ARG A 341 7.03 -10.90 -11.39
C ARG A 341 6.48 -10.67 -10.00
N ILE A 342 5.47 -11.44 -9.62
CA ILE A 342 4.83 -11.41 -8.30
C ILE A 342 5.02 -12.77 -7.66
N THR A 343 5.63 -12.80 -6.47
CA THR A 343 5.91 -14.03 -5.72
C THR A 343 5.33 -13.97 -4.32
N GLY A 344 4.94 -15.13 -3.80
CA GLY A 344 4.45 -15.31 -2.45
C GLY A 344 4.42 -16.79 -2.06
N GLU A 345 3.87 -17.09 -0.89
CA GLU A 345 3.94 -18.42 -0.25
C GLU A 345 3.50 -19.58 -1.17
N ASN A 346 2.48 -19.36 -2.01
CA ASN A 346 2.03 -20.31 -3.04
C ASN A 346 1.72 -19.60 -4.38
N LEU A 347 2.41 -18.49 -4.65
CA LEU A 347 2.18 -17.68 -5.84
C LEU A 347 3.51 -17.45 -6.56
N ASN A 348 3.51 -17.71 -7.86
CA ASN A 348 4.56 -17.26 -8.76
C ASN A 348 3.91 -16.87 -10.08
N LEU A 349 3.70 -15.57 -10.27
CA LEU A 349 3.08 -15.00 -11.45
C LEU A 349 4.13 -14.16 -12.17
N GLU A 350 4.32 -14.42 -13.45
CA GLU A 350 5.19 -13.63 -14.32
C GLU A 350 4.48 -13.37 -15.61
N ASP A 351 4.43 -12.09 -16.02
CA ASP A 351 3.76 -11.71 -17.24
C ASP A 351 4.37 -10.44 -17.87
N GLU A 352 4.08 -10.25 -19.15
CA GLU A 352 4.50 -9.15 -19.99
C GLU A 352 3.29 -8.55 -20.71
N PHE A 353 3.17 -7.23 -20.64
CA PHE A 353 2.12 -6.45 -21.26
C PHE A 353 2.70 -5.32 -22.09
N PHE A 354 2.16 -5.14 -23.29
CA PHE A 354 2.49 -4.00 -24.13
C PHE A 354 1.26 -3.10 -24.32
N TRP A 355 1.36 -1.85 -23.87
CA TRP A 355 0.24 -0.92 -23.92
C TRP A 355 0.60 0.38 -24.64
N VAL A 356 -0.43 1.01 -25.20
CA VAL A 356 -0.33 2.29 -25.91
C VAL A 356 -1.37 3.23 -25.34
N SER A 357 -1.00 4.49 -25.13
CA SER A 357 -1.90 5.54 -24.65
C SER A 357 -1.70 6.81 -25.46
N GLU A 358 -2.78 7.33 -26.02
CA GLU A 358 -2.81 8.61 -26.72
C GLU A 358 -2.85 9.84 -25.81
N PRO A 359 -3.47 9.81 -24.60
CA PRO A 359 -3.41 10.97 -23.70
C PRO A 359 -2.17 10.96 -22.80
N ASP A 360 -1.93 9.85 -22.11
CA ASP A 360 -0.90 9.75 -21.07
C ASP A 360 -0.55 8.28 -20.78
N ILE A 361 0.68 7.89 -21.09
CA ILE A 361 1.12 6.50 -20.91
C ILE A 361 1.32 6.12 -19.44
N ALA A 362 1.81 7.02 -18.60
CA ALA A 362 2.12 6.73 -17.20
C ALA A 362 0.84 6.47 -16.39
N THR A 363 -0.18 7.31 -16.55
CA THR A 363 -1.48 7.13 -15.89
C THR A 363 -2.24 5.92 -16.43
N PHE A 364 -2.17 5.67 -17.74
CA PHE A 364 -2.77 4.46 -18.32
C PHE A 364 -2.15 3.19 -17.73
N THR A 365 -0.82 3.15 -17.64
CA THR A 365 -0.06 2.03 -17.06
C THR A 365 -0.43 1.83 -15.60
N SER A 366 -0.44 2.89 -14.80
CA SER A 366 -0.84 2.86 -13.39
C SER A 366 -2.25 2.30 -13.18
N ASN A 367 -3.24 2.80 -13.92
CA ASN A 367 -4.63 2.34 -13.82
C ASN A 367 -4.80 0.88 -14.26
N THR A 368 -4.08 0.47 -15.32
CA THR A 368 -4.18 -0.90 -15.81
C THR A 368 -3.48 -1.87 -14.86
N PHE A 369 -2.33 -1.48 -14.29
CA PHE A 369 -1.67 -2.24 -13.24
C PHE A 369 -2.52 -2.38 -11.98
N ARG A 370 -3.29 -1.34 -11.60
CA ARG A 370 -4.29 -1.46 -10.52
C ARG A 370 -5.30 -2.57 -10.79
N ARG A 371 -5.78 -2.71 -12.04
CA ARG A 371 -6.72 -3.79 -12.42
C ARG A 371 -6.08 -5.17 -12.31
N ILE A 372 -4.77 -5.29 -12.58
CA ILE A 372 -4.00 -6.52 -12.35
C ILE A 372 -4.00 -6.85 -10.85
N LEU A 373 -3.65 -5.88 -10.00
CA LEU A 373 -3.67 -6.05 -8.54
C LEU A 373 -5.06 -6.45 -8.04
N GLU A 374 -6.12 -5.79 -8.49
CA GLU A 374 -7.51 -6.12 -8.13
C GLU A 374 -7.87 -7.55 -8.56
N ALA A 375 -7.50 -7.97 -9.77
CA ALA A 375 -7.82 -9.31 -10.26
C ALA A 375 -7.27 -10.43 -9.37
N PHE A 376 -6.08 -10.27 -8.79
CA PHE A 376 -5.52 -11.34 -7.95
C PHE A 376 -5.65 -11.08 -6.44
N LEU A 377 -5.56 -9.84 -5.94
CA LEU A 377 -5.68 -9.55 -4.50
C LEU A 377 -7.14 -9.53 -4.05
N LYS A 378 -8.08 -9.19 -4.93
CA LYS A 378 -9.53 -9.14 -4.64
C LYS A 378 -10.28 -10.29 -5.30
N ASN A 379 -9.58 -11.39 -5.55
CA ASN A 379 -10.17 -12.59 -6.12
C ASN A 379 -11.18 -13.24 -5.14
N PRO A 380 -12.23 -13.92 -5.63
CA PRO A 380 -13.25 -14.53 -4.78
C PRO A 380 -12.89 -15.93 -4.24
N TYR A 381 -11.72 -16.49 -4.58
CA TYR A 381 -11.36 -17.88 -4.31
C TYR A 381 -10.56 -18.04 -3.03
N GLN A 382 -9.49 -17.25 -2.87
CA GLN A 382 -8.57 -17.40 -1.75
C GLN A 382 -7.81 -16.10 -1.45
N PRO A 383 -7.45 -15.83 -0.18
CA PRO A 383 -6.49 -14.79 0.16
C PRO A 383 -5.13 -15.07 -0.48
N VAL A 384 -4.42 -14.01 -0.87
CA VAL A 384 -3.10 -14.13 -1.52
C VAL A 384 -2.08 -13.29 -0.76
N ASN A 385 -1.10 -13.96 -0.17
CA ASN A 385 0.03 -13.30 0.50
C ASN A 385 1.12 -13.00 -0.54
N VAL A 386 1.43 -11.73 -0.74
CA VAL A 386 2.48 -11.30 -1.69
C VAL A 386 3.74 -10.92 -0.95
N GLU A 387 4.85 -11.61 -1.24
CA GLU A 387 6.14 -11.36 -0.61
C GLU A 387 6.99 -10.40 -1.45
N ASN A 388 7.01 -10.57 -2.78
CA ASN A 388 7.79 -9.69 -3.66
C ASN A 388 7.00 -9.32 -4.92
N ILE A 389 7.15 -8.07 -5.36
CA ILE A 389 6.66 -7.56 -6.64
C ILE A 389 7.84 -6.88 -7.35
N ALA A 390 8.27 -7.43 -8.48
CA ALA A 390 9.28 -6.83 -9.33
C ALA A 390 8.63 -6.34 -10.63
N LEU A 391 8.80 -5.06 -10.95
CA LEU A 391 8.31 -4.42 -12.17
C LEU A 391 9.50 -3.93 -12.99
N GLU A 392 9.59 -4.32 -14.25
CA GLU A 392 10.52 -3.77 -15.23
C GLU A 392 9.70 -3.09 -16.32
N VAL A 393 9.88 -1.78 -16.46
CA VAL A 393 9.06 -0.92 -17.31
C VAL A 393 9.95 -0.23 -18.34
N GLU A 394 9.73 -0.48 -19.62
CA GLU A 394 10.35 0.26 -20.72
C GLU A 394 9.33 1.17 -21.39
N VAL A 395 9.56 2.47 -21.32
CA VAL A 395 8.69 3.49 -21.92
C VAL A 395 9.24 3.91 -23.27
N PHE A 396 8.35 3.99 -24.26
CA PHE A 396 8.64 4.45 -25.62
C PHE A 396 7.90 5.77 -25.88
N PRO A 397 8.61 6.84 -26.30
CA PRO A 397 7.96 8.11 -26.68
C PRO A 397 6.99 7.97 -27.85
N GLU A 398 7.17 6.96 -28.70
CA GLU A 398 6.34 6.72 -29.88
C GLU A 398 5.05 5.97 -29.55
N ILE A 399 3.98 6.28 -30.29
CA ILE A 399 2.75 5.49 -30.31
C ILE A 399 2.97 4.29 -31.23
N GLN A 400 3.13 3.11 -30.64
CA GLN A 400 3.38 1.84 -31.34
C GLN A 400 2.06 1.11 -31.59
N ARG A 401 1.17 1.78 -32.33
CA ARG A 401 -0.14 1.27 -32.77
C ARG A 401 -0.15 1.03 -34.28
N GLY A 402 -0.98 0.12 -34.78
CA GLY A 402 -1.20 -0.06 -36.21
C GLY A 402 -2.52 -0.72 -36.57
N TRP A 403 -2.76 -0.86 -37.87
CA TRP A 403 -3.96 -1.46 -38.43
C TRP A 403 -3.60 -2.61 -39.37
N ILE A 404 -4.27 -3.75 -39.20
CA ILE A 404 -4.13 -4.89 -40.11
C ILE A 404 -4.80 -4.54 -41.43
N LEU A 405 -4.04 -4.65 -42.53
CA LEU A 405 -4.54 -4.38 -43.88
C LEU A 405 -4.92 -5.66 -44.61
N SER A 406 -4.08 -6.69 -44.49
CA SER A 406 -4.27 -7.99 -45.13
C SER A 406 -3.41 -9.06 -44.45
N CYS A 407 -3.70 -10.34 -44.72
CA CYS A 407 -2.81 -11.43 -44.38
C CYS A 407 -2.68 -12.42 -45.54
N ASP A 408 -1.52 -13.06 -45.64
CA ASP A 408 -1.16 -14.01 -46.68
C ASP A 408 -0.55 -15.25 -46.05
N PHE A 409 -1.20 -16.40 -46.26
CA PHE A 409 -0.78 -17.72 -45.81
C PHE A 409 -0.74 -18.69 -46.99
N PRO A 410 0.03 -19.79 -46.89
CA PRO A 410 0.09 -20.81 -47.93
C PRO A 410 -1.29 -21.36 -48.25
N ARG A 411 -1.64 -21.47 -49.54
CA ARG A 411 -2.94 -22.01 -49.99
C ARG A 411 -3.20 -23.44 -49.52
N ILE A 412 -2.15 -24.21 -49.29
CA ILE A 412 -2.22 -25.59 -48.80
C ILE A 412 -1.39 -25.64 -47.53
N VAL A 413 -2.02 -26.03 -46.42
CA VAL A 413 -1.38 -26.26 -45.13
C VAL A 413 -1.64 -27.70 -44.71
N LYS A 414 -0.74 -28.30 -43.94
CA LYS A 414 -0.88 -29.68 -43.47
C LYS A 414 -1.25 -29.70 -42.00
N ARG A 415 -2.15 -30.62 -41.63
CA ARG A 415 -2.47 -30.89 -40.23
C ARG A 415 -1.22 -31.33 -39.44
N GLY A 416 -1.11 -30.85 -38.22
CA GLY A 416 0.05 -31.09 -37.34
C GLY A 416 1.31 -30.33 -37.71
N GLU A 417 1.31 -29.50 -38.76
CA GLU A 417 2.44 -28.64 -39.14
C GLU A 417 2.18 -27.16 -38.78
N ILE A 418 3.24 -26.36 -38.81
CA ILE A 418 3.18 -24.91 -38.61
C ILE A 418 3.05 -24.23 -39.98
N ALA A 419 1.96 -23.49 -40.18
CA ALA A 419 1.78 -22.65 -41.35
C ALA A 419 2.44 -21.29 -41.12
N ALA A 420 3.49 -21.00 -41.88
CA ALA A 420 4.16 -19.70 -41.88
C ALA A 420 3.52 -18.77 -42.92
N GLY A 421 3.06 -17.60 -42.48
CA GLY A 421 2.48 -16.56 -43.31
C GLY A 421 2.94 -15.17 -42.87
N LYS A 422 2.25 -14.14 -43.36
CA LYS A 422 2.51 -12.75 -42.97
C LYS A 422 1.22 -11.94 -42.91
N ALA A 423 1.20 -10.94 -42.03
CA ALA A 423 0.22 -9.87 -42.05
C ALA A 423 0.88 -8.59 -42.56
N THR A 424 0.23 -7.91 -43.49
CA THR A 424 0.61 -6.55 -43.90
C THR A 424 -0.16 -5.58 -43.02
N VAL A 425 0.57 -4.69 -42.33
CA VAL A 425 0.02 -3.75 -41.36
C VAL A 425 0.43 -2.31 -41.70
N PHE A 426 -0.41 -1.34 -41.37
CA PHE A 426 -0.06 0.08 -41.38
C PHE A 426 0.28 0.51 -39.96
N LEU A 427 1.56 0.80 -39.68
CA LEU A 427 2.00 1.27 -38.37
C LEU A 427 1.90 2.80 -38.29
N TYR A 428 1.38 3.31 -37.17
CA TYR A 428 1.18 4.73 -36.92
C TYR A 428 2.48 5.51 -37.12
N ARG A 429 2.46 6.45 -38.09
CA ARG A 429 3.61 7.27 -38.50
C ARG A 429 4.86 6.50 -39.00
N GLN A 430 4.78 5.19 -39.19
CA GLN A 430 5.86 4.35 -39.73
C GLN A 430 5.54 3.72 -41.09
N GLY A 431 4.27 3.80 -41.52
CA GLY A 431 3.81 3.33 -42.82
C GLY A 431 3.61 1.81 -42.85
N ILE A 432 3.61 1.25 -44.07
CA ILE A 432 3.31 -0.17 -44.27
C ILE A 432 4.52 -1.04 -43.87
N ARG A 433 4.24 -2.13 -43.15
CA ARG A 433 5.19 -3.16 -42.74
C ARG A 433 4.57 -4.54 -42.89
N ASP A 434 5.40 -5.55 -43.13
CA ASP A 434 5.01 -6.96 -43.07
C ASP A 434 5.47 -7.57 -41.74
N VAL A 435 4.56 -8.24 -41.04
CA VAL A 435 4.81 -8.99 -39.80
C VAL A 435 4.73 -10.47 -40.13
N SER A 436 5.79 -11.22 -39.85
CA SER A 436 5.81 -12.67 -40.04
C SER A 436 5.00 -13.35 -38.94
N LEU A 437 4.12 -14.26 -39.31
CA LEU A 437 3.21 -14.96 -38.40
C LEU A 437 3.30 -16.47 -38.62
N GLN A 438 3.16 -17.22 -37.54
CA GLN A 438 3.18 -18.68 -37.56
C GLN A 438 1.96 -19.19 -36.80
N VAL A 439 1.19 -20.06 -37.43
CA VAL A 439 0.02 -20.70 -36.81
C VAL A 439 0.16 -22.21 -36.85
N ALA A 440 -0.03 -22.87 -35.71
CA ALA A 440 -0.05 -24.32 -35.64
C ALA A 440 -1.39 -24.83 -36.17
N VAL A 441 -1.35 -25.78 -37.10
CA VAL A 441 -2.56 -26.44 -37.61
C VAL A 441 -2.78 -27.71 -36.79
N PRO A 442 -3.92 -27.86 -36.08
CA PRO A 442 -4.17 -29.04 -35.25
C PRO A 442 -4.10 -30.34 -36.06
N SER A 443 -3.54 -31.39 -35.47
CA SER A 443 -3.41 -32.70 -36.13
C SER A 443 -4.75 -33.39 -36.38
N ASP A 444 -5.76 -33.06 -35.57
CA ASP A 444 -7.13 -33.56 -35.61
C ASP A 444 -8.07 -32.70 -36.48
N PHE A 445 -7.55 -31.66 -37.13
CA PHE A 445 -8.33 -30.83 -38.05
C PHE A 445 -8.86 -31.66 -39.24
N ALA A 446 -10.16 -31.55 -39.51
CA ALA A 446 -10.80 -32.27 -40.62
C ALA A 446 -10.33 -31.70 -41.98
N PRO A 447 -9.88 -32.55 -42.93
CA PRO A 447 -9.42 -32.06 -44.23
C PRO A 447 -10.51 -31.27 -44.98
N GLY A 448 -10.14 -30.11 -45.54
CA GLY A 448 -11.09 -29.26 -46.26
C GLY A 448 -10.72 -27.78 -46.29
N GLU A 449 -11.67 -26.97 -46.76
CA GLU A 449 -11.54 -25.51 -46.77
C GLU A 449 -11.54 -24.95 -45.34
N ALA A 450 -10.53 -24.15 -45.04
CA ALA A 450 -10.42 -23.40 -43.80
C ALA A 450 -10.06 -21.94 -44.08
N GLU A 451 -10.17 -21.13 -43.03
CA GLU A 451 -9.81 -19.72 -43.06
C GLU A 451 -8.91 -19.43 -41.87
N ILE A 452 -7.72 -18.90 -42.14
CA ILE A 452 -6.83 -18.38 -41.10
C ILE A 452 -7.18 -16.90 -40.94
N VAL A 453 -7.58 -16.50 -39.74
CA VAL A 453 -7.93 -15.12 -39.40
C VAL A 453 -6.86 -14.57 -38.47
N VAL A 454 -6.33 -13.40 -38.81
CA VAL A 454 -5.46 -12.60 -37.96
C VAL A 454 -6.29 -11.45 -37.41
N ARG A 455 -6.48 -11.39 -36.10
CA ARG A 455 -7.25 -10.33 -35.43
C ARG A 455 -6.36 -9.56 -34.47
N GLY A 456 -6.33 -8.24 -34.59
CA GLY A 456 -5.65 -7.38 -33.63
C GLY A 456 -6.46 -7.21 -32.34
N ARG A 457 -5.77 -7.11 -31.19
CA ARG A 457 -6.40 -6.95 -29.87
C ARG A 457 -6.57 -5.49 -29.43
N GLY A 458 -6.10 -4.53 -30.22
CA GLY A 458 -6.18 -3.11 -29.90
C GLY A 458 -7.55 -2.47 -30.07
N GLY A 459 -8.49 -3.17 -30.73
CA GLY A 459 -9.84 -2.67 -30.96
C GLY A 459 -10.75 -2.92 -29.76
N ASN A 460 -11.60 -1.94 -29.44
CA ASN A 460 -12.61 -2.05 -28.39
C ASN A 460 -13.69 -3.06 -28.84
N SER A 461 -13.51 -4.35 -28.54
CA SER A 461 -14.62 -5.31 -28.61
C SER A 461 -15.56 -5.01 -27.45
N GLY A 462 -16.50 -4.09 -27.66
CA GLY A 462 -17.56 -3.72 -26.72
C GLY A 462 -18.56 -4.85 -26.44
N GLU A 463 -18.15 -6.11 -26.58
CA GLU A 463 -18.88 -7.24 -26.05
C GLU A 463 -18.62 -7.27 -24.54
N SER A 464 -19.66 -6.94 -23.78
CA SER A 464 -19.74 -7.30 -22.37
C SER A 464 -19.57 -8.81 -22.27
N ARG A 465 -18.35 -9.28 -21.97
CA ARG A 465 -18.13 -10.67 -21.59
C ARG A 465 -18.89 -10.88 -20.28
N GLU A 466 -19.91 -11.73 -20.31
CA GLU A 466 -20.58 -12.16 -19.08
C GLU A 466 -19.51 -12.70 -18.12
N GLU A 467 -19.59 -12.30 -16.85
CA GLU A 467 -18.68 -12.81 -15.81
C GLU A 467 -18.84 -14.33 -15.73
N THR A 468 -17.92 -15.03 -16.35
CA THR A 468 -17.86 -16.48 -16.32
C THR A 468 -16.98 -16.84 -15.14
N PHE A 469 -17.59 -17.27 -14.04
CA PHE A 469 -16.83 -17.79 -12.91
C PHE A 469 -16.29 -19.17 -13.30
N THR A 470 -14.96 -19.29 -13.33
CA THR A 470 -14.26 -20.56 -13.51
C THR A 470 -14.21 -21.32 -12.18
N ALA A 471 -13.98 -22.63 -12.23
CA ALA A 471 -13.85 -23.43 -11.00
C ALA A 471 -12.49 -23.25 -10.30
N ASP A 472 -11.49 -22.73 -11.02
CA ASP A 472 -10.09 -22.67 -10.60
C ASP A 472 -9.54 -21.24 -10.62
N PHE A 473 -8.75 -20.91 -9.58
CA PHE A 473 -8.15 -19.59 -9.39
C PHE A 473 -7.16 -19.22 -10.50
N GLN A 474 -6.35 -20.17 -10.99
CA GLN A 474 -5.39 -19.89 -12.07
C GLN A 474 -6.12 -19.63 -13.39
N GLU A 475 -7.17 -20.39 -13.68
CA GLU A 475 -8.01 -20.15 -14.85
C GLU A 475 -8.69 -18.77 -14.79
N TYR A 476 -9.24 -18.41 -13.62
CA TYR A 476 -9.83 -17.09 -13.37
C TYR A 476 -8.80 -15.96 -13.59
N LEU A 477 -7.62 -16.11 -13.01
CA LEU A 477 -6.56 -15.11 -13.09
C LEU A 477 -6.08 -14.96 -14.54
N ASN A 478 -5.83 -16.06 -15.24
CA ASN A 478 -5.43 -16.03 -16.64
C ASN A 478 -6.50 -15.35 -17.52
N GLN A 479 -7.78 -15.60 -17.27
CA GLN A 479 -8.87 -14.92 -17.97
C GLN A 479 -8.85 -13.40 -17.70
N LYS A 480 -8.70 -12.99 -16.44
CA LYS A 480 -8.63 -11.56 -16.08
C LYS A 480 -7.41 -10.86 -16.66
N LEU A 481 -6.26 -11.53 -16.69
CA LEU A 481 -5.05 -10.98 -17.33
C LEU A 481 -5.21 -10.89 -18.85
N ASP A 482 -5.81 -11.90 -19.50
CA ASP A 482 -6.11 -11.86 -20.93
C ASP A 482 -7.06 -10.71 -21.30
N GLU A 483 -8.04 -10.38 -20.45
CA GLU A 483 -8.91 -9.20 -20.62
C GLU A 483 -8.16 -7.85 -20.60
N LEU A 484 -6.94 -7.81 -20.07
CA LEU A 484 -6.07 -6.63 -20.02
C LEU A 484 -5.06 -6.57 -21.18
N ARG A 485 -4.97 -7.64 -21.99
CA ARG A 485 -4.09 -7.71 -23.15
C ARG A 485 -4.70 -7.03 -24.36
N ASN A 486 -4.03 -5.97 -24.79
CA ASN A 486 -4.34 -5.23 -26.02
C ASN A 486 -3.23 -5.36 -27.07
N ASP A 487 -2.11 -6.00 -26.71
CA ASP A 487 -0.95 -6.22 -27.56
C ASP A 487 -1.16 -7.38 -28.54
N GLY A 488 -0.33 -7.43 -29.57
CA GLY A 488 -0.24 -8.60 -30.42
C GLY A 488 -1.46 -8.84 -31.33
N VAL A 489 -1.55 -10.09 -31.79
CA VAL A 489 -2.65 -10.59 -32.61
C VAL A 489 -3.10 -11.96 -32.13
N ASP A 490 -4.39 -12.24 -32.30
CA ASP A 490 -4.93 -13.58 -32.19
C ASP A 490 -5.00 -14.21 -33.59
N LEU A 491 -4.41 -15.40 -33.70
CA LEU A 491 -4.46 -16.24 -34.90
C LEU A 491 -5.52 -17.31 -34.69
N GLU A 492 -6.57 -17.29 -35.52
CA GLU A 492 -7.67 -18.24 -35.47
C GLU A 492 -7.68 -19.10 -36.74
N ILE A 493 -7.82 -20.41 -36.59
CA ILE A 493 -8.14 -21.30 -37.73
C ILE A 493 -9.62 -21.68 -37.63
N LEU A 494 -10.39 -21.25 -38.63
CA LEU A 494 -11.83 -21.50 -38.73
C LEU A 494 -12.10 -22.57 -39.77
N ALA A 495 -12.82 -23.63 -39.39
CA ALA A 495 -13.36 -24.58 -40.36
C ALA A 495 -14.61 -23.99 -41.02
N LYS A 496 -14.72 -24.14 -42.34
CA LYS A 496 -15.90 -23.71 -43.07
C LYS A 496 -17.00 -24.77 -42.93
N GLY A 497 -17.82 -24.63 -41.89
CA GLY A 497 -19.01 -25.45 -41.69
C GLY A 497 -20.15 -25.10 -42.65
N SER A 498 -21.19 -25.94 -42.68
CA SER A 498 -22.48 -25.60 -43.30
C SER A 498 -23.08 -24.38 -42.60
N VAL A 499 -23.31 -23.31 -43.38
CA VAL A 499 -23.89 -22.02 -42.96
C VAL A 499 -25.05 -22.20 -41.97
N PRO A 500 -25.11 -21.45 -40.84
CA PRO A 500 -24.46 -20.15 -40.61
C PRO A 500 -23.32 -20.12 -39.56
N GLN A 501 -22.86 -21.24 -39.01
CA GLN A 501 -21.80 -21.22 -37.97
C GLN A 501 -20.43 -21.65 -38.53
N LYS A 502 -19.44 -20.75 -38.43
CA LYS A 502 -18.01 -21.09 -38.51
C LYS A 502 -17.56 -21.56 -37.13
N THR A 503 -16.87 -22.70 -37.05
CA THR A 503 -16.34 -23.22 -35.78
C THR A 503 -14.86 -22.85 -35.67
N THR A 504 -14.50 -22.12 -34.61
CA THR A 504 -13.09 -21.86 -34.26
C THR A 504 -12.47 -23.15 -33.77
N TYR A 505 -11.48 -23.67 -34.51
CA TYR A 505 -10.77 -24.89 -34.14
C TYR A 505 -9.60 -24.62 -33.18
N THR A 506 -8.93 -23.49 -33.37
CA THR A 506 -7.80 -23.08 -32.52
C THR A 506 -7.70 -21.57 -32.54
N ARG A 507 -7.34 -20.99 -31.39
CA ARG A 507 -6.94 -19.60 -31.23
C ARG A 507 -5.59 -19.58 -30.53
N THR A 508 -4.62 -18.91 -31.13
CA THR A 508 -3.29 -18.74 -30.56
C THR A 508 -2.96 -17.25 -30.48
N HIS A 509 -2.59 -16.79 -29.30
CA HIS A 509 -2.15 -15.42 -29.10
C HIS A 509 -0.66 -15.30 -29.47
N VAL A 510 -0.31 -14.26 -30.22
CA VAL A 510 1.06 -13.92 -30.58
C VAL A 510 1.37 -12.53 -30.05
N PHE A 511 2.25 -12.45 -29.05
CA PHE A 511 2.78 -11.20 -28.53
C PHE A 511 3.52 -10.42 -29.61
N LEU A 512 3.24 -9.12 -29.72
CA LEU A 512 3.99 -8.19 -30.54
C LEU A 512 4.17 -6.89 -29.76
N PRO A 513 5.32 -6.20 -29.89
CA PRO A 513 5.57 -4.91 -29.24
C PRO A 513 4.84 -3.75 -29.97
N PHE A 514 3.60 -4.01 -30.39
CA PHE A 514 2.69 -3.07 -31.02
C PHE A 514 1.24 -3.47 -30.72
N VAL A 515 0.37 -2.48 -30.62
CA VAL A 515 -1.09 -2.67 -30.53
C VAL A 515 -1.68 -2.63 -31.93
N LEU A 516 -2.25 -3.74 -32.42
CA LEU A 516 -2.84 -3.82 -33.76
C LEU A 516 -4.38 -3.83 -33.70
N GLU A 517 -5.01 -3.17 -34.65
CA GLU A 517 -6.46 -3.13 -34.82
C GLU A 517 -6.93 -3.73 -36.15
N GLY A 518 -8.18 -4.16 -36.16
CA GLY A 518 -8.82 -4.77 -37.32
C GLY A 518 -8.51 -6.26 -37.44
N ASP A 519 -9.00 -6.85 -38.53
CA ASP A 519 -8.81 -8.25 -38.84
C ASP A 519 -8.58 -8.44 -40.34
N ALA A 520 -7.87 -9.51 -40.67
CA ALA A 520 -7.72 -9.97 -42.04
C ALA A 520 -7.77 -11.49 -42.07
N SER A 521 -8.23 -12.05 -43.18
CA SER A 521 -8.31 -13.50 -43.35
C SER A 521 -7.67 -14.00 -44.64
N SER A 522 -7.15 -15.22 -44.58
CA SER A 522 -6.57 -15.93 -45.72
C SER A 522 -7.23 -17.30 -45.84
N LYS A 523 -7.74 -17.63 -47.04
CA LYS A 523 -8.34 -18.93 -47.32
C LYS A 523 -7.26 -19.97 -47.57
N VAL A 524 -7.36 -21.10 -46.87
CA VAL A 524 -6.42 -22.21 -46.98
C VAL A 524 -7.15 -23.53 -47.15
N TRP A 525 -6.46 -24.51 -47.72
CA TRP A 525 -6.89 -25.91 -47.74
C TRP A 525 -6.05 -26.69 -46.73
N VAL A 526 -6.71 -27.33 -45.76
CA VAL A 526 -6.02 -28.20 -44.79
C VAL A 526 -5.99 -29.63 -45.33
N ASN A 527 -4.79 -30.18 -45.50
CA ASN A 527 -4.52 -31.53 -46.01
C ASN A 527 -4.14 -32.52 -44.90
#